data_AF-A0A845C9Q9-F1
#
_entry.id   AF-A0A845C9Q9-F1
#
_cell.length_a   1.000
_cell.length_b   1.000
_cell.length_c   1.000
_cell.angle_alpha   90.00
_cell.angle_beta   90.00
_cell.angle_gamma   90.00
#
_symmetry.space_group_name_H-M   'P 1'
#
loop_
_entity.id
_entity.type
_entity.pdbx_description
1 polymer ?
#
loop_
_entity_poly.entity_id
_entity_poly.type
_entity_poly.pdbx_seq_one_letter_code
_entity_poly.pdbx_strand_id
1 'polypeptide(L)'
;LGDIGVPARGAIPALVNAMEDDSEWVRRNAAFSLGILDNDGTSAAVLGRHLSDAAPRVAQNSSLALCKMARNAQDAAGDLKQAVSSDVKYVKTNSQLALHIMDN
;
A
#
# COMPACT_ATOMS: atom_id res chain seq x y z
N LEU A 1 17.81 7.24 19.02
CA LEU A 1 17.59 6.50 17.75
C LEU A 1 16.23 6.84 17.11
N GLY A 2 15.73 8.08 17.25
CA GLY A 2 14.39 8.48 16.76
C GLY A 2 14.39 9.26 15.44
N ASP A 3 15.55 9.66 14.92
CA ASP A 3 15.65 10.61 13.80
C ASP A 3 15.74 9.97 12.41
N ILE A 4 15.56 8.65 12.28
CA ILE A 4 15.51 8.03 10.93
C ILE A 4 14.16 8.34 10.26
N GLY A 5 13.12 8.69 11.01
CA GLY A 5 11.77 8.90 10.48
C GLY A 5 11.63 10.07 9.51
N VAL A 6 12.20 11.24 9.82
CA VAL A 6 12.02 12.45 8.99
C VAL A 6 12.84 12.41 7.69
N PRO A 7 14.14 12.04 7.70
CA PRO A 7 14.92 11.89 6.47
C PRO A 7 14.37 10.78 5.56
N ALA A 8 13.84 9.69 6.13
CA ALA A 8 13.34 8.57 5.35
C ALA A 8 12.04 8.89 4.58
N ARG A 9 11.23 9.85 5.05
CA ARG A 9 10.03 10.32 4.32
C ARG A 9 10.40 11.01 2.99
N GLY A 10 11.61 11.55 2.86
CA GLY A 10 12.13 12.07 1.60
C GLY A 10 12.24 11.00 0.50
N ALA A 11 12.23 9.70 0.86
CA ALA A 11 12.26 8.61 -0.10
C ALA A 11 10.89 8.27 -0.70
N ILE A 12 9.78 8.81 -0.18
CA ILE A 12 8.41 8.47 -0.64
C ILE A 12 8.25 8.65 -2.15
N PRO A 13 8.66 9.77 -2.79
CA PRO A 13 8.53 9.92 -4.24
C PRO A 13 9.31 8.87 -5.04
N ALA A 14 10.53 8.53 -4.58
CA ALA A 14 11.34 7.51 -5.24
C ALA A 14 10.73 6.11 -5.08
N LEU A 15 10.15 5.81 -3.92
CA LEU A 15 9.45 4.55 -3.66
C LEU A 15 8.15 4.45 -4.46
N VAL A 16 7.43 5.55 -4.63
CA VAL A 16 6.26 5.61 -5.53
C VAL A 16 6.67 5.27 -6.96
N ASN A 17 7.76 5.82 -7.47
CA ASN A 17 8.27 5.46 -8.80
C ASN A 17 8.70 3.98 -8.87
N ALA A 18 9.32 3.46 -7.81
CA ALA A 18 9.74 2.07 -7.74
C ALA A 18 8.58 1.06 -7.71
N MET A 19 7.34 1.51 -7.47
CA MET A 19 6.15 0.67 -7.65
C MET A 19 5.89 0.33 -9.11
N GLU A 20 6.41 1.10 -10.07
CA GLU A 20 6.22 0.85 -11.51
C GLU A 20 7.43 0.09 -12.14
N ASP A 21 8.36 -0.42 -11.32
CA ASP A 21 9.54 -1.15 -11.80
C ASP A 21 9.16 -2.53 -12.37
N ASP A 22 9.87 -2.96 -13.42
CA ASP A 22 9.66 -4.27 -14.06
C ASP A 22 9.92 -5.44 -13.09
N SER A 23 10.86 -5.26 -12.15
CA SER A 23 11.22 -6.27 -11.17
C SER A 23 10.19 -6.37 -10.05
N GLU A 24 9.55 -7.53 -9.91
CA GLU A 24 8.65 -7.82 -8.79
C GLU A 24 9.32 -7.62 -7.43
N TRP A 25 10.65 -7.78 -7.35
CA TRP A 25 11.40 -7.63 -6.11
C TRP A 25 11.50 -6.16 -5.71
N VAL A 26 11.69 -5.27 -6.69
CA VAL A 26 11.72 -3.82 -6.49
C VAL A 26 10.34 -3.34 -6.06
N ARG A 27 9.27 -3.68 -6.82
CA ARG A 27 7.89 -3.32 -6.47
C ARG A 27 7.49 -3.79 -5.07
N ARG A 28 7.84 -5.04 -4.73
CA ARG A 28 7.54 -5.63 -3.41
C ARG A 28 8.17 -4.83 -2.27
N ASN A 29 9.44 -4.45 -2.41
CA ASN A 29 10.17 -3.70 -1.39
C ASN A 29 9.69 -2.25 -1.32
N ALA A 30 9.31 -1.66 -2.46
CA ALA A 30 8.69 -0.36 -2.52
C ALA A 30 7.37 -0.34 -1.73
N ALA A 31 6.46 -1.27 -2.01
CA ALA A 31 5.17 -1.39 -1.32
C ALA A 31 5.33 -1.54 0.20
N PHE A 32 6.27 -2.40 0.62
CA PHE A 32 6.56 -2.60 2.04
C PHE A 32 7.08 -1.33 2.71
N SER A 33 8.02 -0.63 2.06
CA SER A 33 8.65 0.58 2.60
C SER A 33 7.66 1.74 2.66
N LEU A 34 6.79 1.89 1.65
CA LEU A 34 5.72 2.89 1.66
C LEU A 34 4.78 2.67 2.85
N GLY A 35 4.39 1.44 3.14
CA GLY A 35 3.57 1.12 4.33
C GLY A 35 4.25 1.34 5.69
N ILE A 36 5.54 1.68 5.74
CA ILE A 36 6.28 2.05 6.96
C ILE A 36 6.48 3.56 7.02
N LEU A 37 6.77 4.19 5.88
CA LEU A 37 7.21 5.58 5.80
C LEU A 37 6.07 6.56 5.55
N ASP A 38 5.06 6.14 4.79
CA ASP A 38 3.98 7.00 4.34
C ASP A 38 2.72 6.80 5.17
N ASN A 39 2.72 7.43 6.35
CA ASN A 39 1.53 7.45 7.20
C ASN A 39 0.47 8.46 6.72
N ASP A 40 0.80 9.37 5.81
CA ASP A 40 -0.08 10.47 5.41
C ASP A 40 -0.95 10.11 4.21
N GLY A 41 -0.80 8.92 3.62
CA GLY A 41 -1.65 8.47 2.52
C GLY A 41 -1.17 8.88 1.13
N THR A 42 -0.03 9.55 1.00
CA THR A 42 0.44 10.16 -0.26
C THR A 42 0.54 9.15 -1.42
N SER A 43 0.91 7.91 -1.11
CA SER A 43 1.09 6.80 -2.04
C SER A 43 -0.12 5.88 -2.12
N ALA A 44 -1.22 6.19 -1.42
CA ALA A 44 -2.38 5.32 -1.34
C ALA A 44 -2.95 4.99 -2.72
N ALA A 45 -3.15 5.98 -3.59
CA ALA A 45 -3.63 5.76 -4.95
C ALA A 45 -2.75 4.77 -5.74
N VAL A 46 -1.42 4.90 -5.62
CA VAL A 46 -0.48 4.02 -6.32
C VAL A 46 -0.53 2.62 -5.73
N LEU A 47 -0.49 2.47 -4.41
CA LEU A 47 -0.64 1.18 -3.75
C LEU A 47 -1.97 0.50 -4.09
N GLY A 48 -3.05 1.27 -4.26
CA GLY A 48 -4.38 0.78 -4.69
C GLY A 48 -4.32 0.03 -6.02
N ARG A 49 -3.66 0.62 -7.02
CA ARG A 49 -3.48 0.00 -8.35
C ARG A 49 -2.73 -1.34 -8.28
N HIS A 50 -1.82 -1.50 -7.30
CA HIS A 50 -1.05 -2.74 -7.11
C HIS A 50 -1.75 -3.80 -6.25
N LEU A 51 -3.01 -3.60 -5.82
CA LEU A 51 -3.79 -4.66 -5.18
C LEU A 51 -4.08 -5.85 -6.11
N SER A 52 -3.99 -5.63 -7.43
CA SER A 52 -4.14 -6.66 -8.47
C SER A 52 -2.82 -7.00 -9.15
N ASP A 53 -1.67 -6.69 -8.53
CA ASP A 53 -0.35 -7.02 -9.10
C ASP A 53 -0.23 -8.53 -9.34
N ALA A 54 0.37 -8.89 -10.48
CA ALA A 54 0.57 -10.28 -10.87
C ALA A 54 1.43 -11.06 -9.84
N ALA A 55 2.33 -10.38 -9.14
CA ALA A 55 3.13 -10.96 -8.07
C ALA A 55 2.34 -10.92 -6.74
N PRO A 56 1.94 -12.07 -6.16
CA PRO A 56 1.10 -12.09 -4.96
C PRO A 56 1.71 -11.36 -3.76
N ARG A 57 3.05 -11.34 -3.64
CA ARG A 57 3.74 -10.63 -2.57
C ARG A 57 3.63 -9.11 -2.70
N VAL A 58 3.57 -8.58 -3.92
CA VAL A 58 3.38 -7.14 -4.16
C VAL A 58 1.96 -6.73 -3.77
N ALA A 59 0.96 -7.49 -4.22
CA ALA A 59 -0.44 -7.26 -3.85
C ALA A 59 -0.65 -7.34 -2.33
N GLN A 60 -0.06 -8.33 -1.67
CA GLN A 60 -0.11 -8.47 -0.21
C GLN A 60 0.49 -7.26 0.51
N ASN A 61 1.70 -6.85 0.14
CA ASN A 61 2.35 -5.69 0.75
C ASN A 61 1.57 -4.39 0.51
N SER A 62 1.02 -4.21 -0.69
CA SER A 62 0.20 -3.04 -1.04
C SER A 62 -1.06 -2.99 -0.18
N SER A 63 -1.76 -4.11 -0.03
CA SER A 63 -2.95 -4.20 0.85
C SER A 63 -2.61 -3.94 2.32
N LEU A 64 -1.47 -4.43 2.80
CA LEU A 64 -1.02 -4.22 4.17
C LEU A 64 -0.65 -2.75 4.40
N ALA A 65 0.05 -2.12 3.45
CA ALA A 65 0.41 -0.71 3.50
C ALA A 65 -0.86 0.17 3.58
N LEU A 66 -1.81 -0.05 2.68
CA LEU A 66 -3.11 0.65 2.69
C LEU A 66 -3.88 0.44 3.99
N CYS A 67 -3.88 -0.79 4.54
CA CYS A 67 -4.52 -1.07 5.82
C CYS A 67 -3.85 -0.31 6.98
N LYS A 68 -2.52 -0.13 6.96
CA LYS A 68 -1.80 0.66 7.97
C LYS A 68 -2.08 2.16 7.84
N MET A 69 -2.17 2.66 6.61
CA MET A 69 -2.56 4.04 6.31
C MET A 69 -4.00 4.33 6.75
N ALA A 70 -4.87 3.32 6.74
CA ALA A 70 -6.22 3.35 7.27
C ALA A 70 -7.02 4.58 6.76
N ARG A 71 -7.36 5.52 7.64
CA ARG A 71 -8.09 6.76 7.35
C ARG A 71 -7.36 7.74 6.44
N ASN A 72 -6.15 7.45 5.99
CA ASN A 72 -5.43 8.28 5.02
C ASN A 72 -5.38 7.62 3.64
N ALA A 73 -5.98 6.43 3.47
CA ALA A 73 -5.98 5.69 2.20
C ALA A 73 -7.26 5.90 1.37
N GLN A 74 -8.01 6.99 1.56
CA GLN A 74 -9.27 7.24 0.82
C GLN A 74 -9.08 7.23 -0.69
N ASP A 75 -7.93 7.69 -1.18
CA ASP A 75 -7.64 7.69 -2.61
C ASP A 75 -7.56 6.28 -3.20
N ALA A 76 -7.37 5.26 -2.36
CA ALA A 76 -7.41 3.84 -2.75
C ALA A 76 -8.78 3.17 -2.50
N ALA A 77 -9.79 3.88 -1.99
CA ALA A 77 -11.06 3.27 -1.56
C ALA A 77 -11.79 2.53 -2.70
N GLY A 78 -11.69 3.04 -3.93
CA GLY A 78 -12.23 2.37 -5.12
C GLY A 78 -11.56 1.03 -5.37
N ASP A 79 -10.23 0.99 -5.37
CA ASP A 79 -9.44 -0.21 -5.61
C ASP A 79 -9.61 -1.24 -4.46
N LEU A 80 -9.65 -0.76 -3.21
CA LEU A 80 -9.91 -1.60 -2.04
C LEU A 80 -11.28 -2.28 -2.12
N LYS A 81 -12.32 -1.57 -2.59
CA LYS A 81 -13.66 -2.14 -2.79
C LYS A 81 -13.66 -3.25 -3.84
N GLN A 82 -12.84 -3.15 -4.88
CA GLN A 82 -12.68 -4.23 -5.86
C GLN A 82 -11.89 -5.41 -5.27
N ALA A 83 -10.85 -5.10 -4.48
CA ALA A 83 -9.94 -6.08 -3.90
C ALA A 83 -10.54 -6.95 -2.77
N VAL A 84 -11.74 -6.62 -2.24
CA VAL A 84 -12.45 -7.50 -1.28
C VAL A 84 -12.85 -8.84 -1.88
N SER A 85 -12.88 -8.94 -3.21
CA SER A 85 -13.15 -10.16 -3.96
C SER A 85 -11.88 -10.88 -4.42
N SER A 86 -10.69 -10.43 -4.00
CA SER A 86 -9.43 -11.06 -4.35
C SER A 86 -9.32 -12.50 -3.82
N ASP A 87 -8.77 -13.39 -4.64
CA ASP A 87 -8.41 -14.76 -4.24
C ASP A 87 -7.22 -14.80 -3.27
N VAL A 88 -6.44 -13.71 -3.20
CA VAL A 88 -5.34 -13.58 -2.24
C VAL A 88 -5.92 -13.22 -0.87
N LYS A 89 -5.96 -14.21 0.03
CA LYS A 89 -6.56 -14.10 1.38
C LYS A 89 -6.19 -12.80 2.12
N TYR A 90 -4.91 -12.44 2.16
CA TYR A 90 -4.45 -11.23 2.84
C TYR A 90 -4.95 -9.94 2.18
N VAL A 91 -4.98 -9.89 0.84
CA VAL A 91 -5.48 -8.73 0.09
C VAL A 91 -6.95 -8.51 0.41
N LYS A 92 -7.74 -9.58 0.39
CA LYS A 92 -9.15 -9.54 0.77
C LYS A 92 -9.35 -9.05 2.21
N THR A 93 -8.69 -9.67 3.19
CA THR A 93 -8.87 -9.32 4.60
C THR A 93 -8.40 -7.90 4.91
N ASN A 94 -7.24 -7.49 4.39
CA ASN A 94 -6.71 -6.14 4.60
C ASN A 94 -7.60 -5.08 3.94
N SER A 95 -8.14 -5.36 2.75
CA SER A 95 -9.04 -4.42 2.06
C SER A 95 -10.35 -4.23 2.81
N GLN A 96 -10.93 -5.31 3.31
CA GLN A 96 -12.13 -5.25 4.16
C GLN A 96 -11.88 -4.44 5.44
N LEU A 97 -10.73 -4.66 6.10
CA LEU A 97 -10.38 -3.94 7.32
C LEU A 97 -10.13 -2.46 7.06
N ALA A 98 -9.38 -2.13 5.99
CA ALA A 98 -9.10 -0.74 5.62
C ALA A 98 -10.40 0.03 5.37
N LEU A 99 -11.33 -0.54 4.58
CA LEU A 99 -12.64 0.07 4.33
C LEU A 99 -13.46 0.24 5.62
N HIS A 100 -13.48 -0.78 6.49
CA HIS A 100 -14.17 -0.67 7.78
C HIS A 100 -13.62 0.47 8.64
N ILE A 101 -12.30 0.70 8.63
CA ILE A 101 -11.69 1.80 9.40
C ILE A 101 -11.98 3.17 8.76
N MET A 102 -12.14 3.24 7.43
CA MET A 102 -12.51 4.48 6.72
C MET A 102 -13.95 4.92 6.99
N ASP A 103 -14.87 3.96 7.16
CA ASP A 103 -16.31 4.21 7.33
C ASP A 103 -16.71 4.57 8.78
N ASN A 104 -15.88 4.21 9.77
CA ASN A 104 -16.04 4.63 11.18
C ASN A 104 -15.35 5.95 11.47
#